data_AF-A0A815HVN2-F1
#
_entry.id   AF-A0A815HVN2-F1
#
_cell.length_a   1.000
_cell.length_b   1.000
_cell.length_c   1.000
_cell.angle_alpha   90.00
_cell.angle_beta   90.00
_cell.angle_gamma   90.00
#
_symmetry.space_group_name_H-M   'P 1'
#
loop_
_entity.id
_entity.type
_entity.pdbx_description
1 polymer ?
#
loop_
_entity_poly.entity_id
_entity_poly.type
_entity_poly.pdbx_seq_one_letter_code
_entity_poly.pdbx_strand_id
1 'polypeptide(L)'
;QSFLSSFIDNITNNLSRSKRNYQYNESVKRFALLLYILGGKLAYELIRINLPGALPHMVTLNRLISNSNHNINEGEFQFDRLKQYLNSNDVQFGFVSSSHISLPSPFLLSAYGC
;
A
#
# COMPACT_ATOMS: atom_id res chain seq x y z
N GLN A 1 11.07 17.09 8.35
CA GLN A 1 9.90 17.19 9.25
C GLN A 1 9.36 15.78 9.48
N SER A 2 9.05 15.39 10.71
CA SER A 2 8.56 14.05 11.03
C SER A 2 7.13 13.83 10.51
N PHE A 3 6.75 12.58 10.24
CA PHE A 3 5.35 12.25 9.95
C PHE A 3 4.42 12.66 11.10
N LEU A 4 4.83 12.38 12.36
CA LEU A 4 4.00 12.66 13.53
C LEU A 4 3.71 14.16 13.69
N SER A 5 4.71 15.02 13.49
CA SER A 5 4.48 16.47 13.54
C SER A 5 3.52 16.91 12.44
N SER A 6 3.72 16.41 11.21
CA SER A 6 2.84 16.71 10.07
C SER A 6 1.40 16.21 10.27
N PHE A 7 1.22 15.11 11.01
CA PHE A 7 -0.08 14.53 11.35
C PHE A 7 -0.80 15.35 12.43
N ILE A 8 -0.09 15.75 13.50
CA ILE A 8 -0.62 16.63 14.55
C ILE A 8 -0.99 18.00 13.97
N ASP A 9 -0.13 18.56 13.12
CA ASP A 9 -0.40 19.81 12.41
C ASP A 9 -1.65 19.69 11.55
N ASN A 10 -1.83 18.56 10.85
CA ASN A 10 -3.02 18.33 10.03
C ASN A 10 -4.30 18.29 10.87
N ILE A 11 -4.28 17.58 12.01
CA ILE A 11 -5.41 17.52 12.94
C ILE A 11 -5.74 18.92 13.46
N THR A 12 -4.75 19.63 13.97
CA THR A 12 -4.94 20.97 14.57
C THR A 12 -5.51 21.96 13.56
N ASN A 13 -4.98 21.93 12.33
CA ASN A 13 -5.47 22.77 11.24
C ASN A 13 -6.87 22.37 10.75
N ASN A 14 -7.26 21.10 10.83
CA ASN A 14 -8.60 20.68 10.45
C ASN A 14 -9.62 20.97 11.55
N LEU A 15 -9.24 20.89 12.82
CA LEU A 15 -10.11 21.25 13.94
C LEU A 15 -10.47 22.74 13.95
N SER A 16 -9.56 23.62 13.48
CA SER A 16 -9.86 25.04 13.32
C SER A 16 -10.74 25.36 12.10
N ARG A 17 -10.94 24.41 11.19
CA ARG A 17 -11.74 24.56 9.98
C ARG A 17 -13.16 24.05 10.17
N SER A 18 -14.07 24.54 9.33
CA SER A 18 -15.41 23.96 9.25
C SER A 18 -15.33 22.50 8.77
N LYS A 19 -16.24 21.65 9.25
CA LYS A 19 -16.26 20.20 8.94
C LYS A 19 -16.26 19.86 7.44
N ARG A 20 -16.68 20.79 6.57
CA ARG A 20 -16.71 20.60 5.11
C ARG A 20 -15.39 20.95 4.41
N ASN A 21 -14.48 21.66 5.10
CA ASN A 21 -13.26 22.22 4.51
C ASN A 21 -11.99 21.54 5.03
N TYR A 22 -12.09 20.29 5.49
CA TYR A 22 -10.93 19.51 5.90
C TYR A 22 -9.99 19.28 4.72
N GLN A 23 -8.71 19.52 4.94
CA GLN A 23 -7.66 19.24 3.96
C GLN A 23 -6.60 18.35 4.58
N TYR A 24 -6.16 17.38 3.80
CA TYR A 24 -5.24 16.36 4.24
C TYR A 24 -3.96 16.45 3.43
N ASN A 25 -2.84 16.51 4.15
CA ASN A 25 -1.51 16.40 3.55
C ASN A 25 -1.34 15.03 2.89
N GLU A 26 -0.50 14.94 1.86
CA GLU A 26 -0.30 13.69 1.10
C GLU A 26 0.19 12.53 1.98
N SER A 27 1.08 12.80 2.96
CA SER A 27 1.51 11.78 3.91
C SER A 27 0.36 11.21 4.74
N VAL A 28 -0.61 12.06 5.12
CA VAL A 28 -1.80 11.65 5.89
C VAL A 28 -2.76 10.85 5.01
N LYS A 29 -2.92 11.24 3.74
CA LYS A 29 -3.72 10.47 2.76
C LYS A 29 -3.13 9.08 2.51
N ARG A 30 -1.81 8.98 2.34
CA ARG A 30 -1.11 7.69 2.19
C ARG A 30 -1.25 6.82 3.43
N PHE A 31 -1.07 7.40 4.62
CA PHE A 31 -1.31 6.70 5.88
C PHE A 31 -2.75 6.21 5.99
N ALA A 32 -3.74 7.04 5.64
CA ALA A 32 -5.15 6.66 5.65
C ALA A 32 -5.45 5.48 4.70
N LEU A 33 -4.84 5.46 3.52
CA LEU A 33 -4.95 4.34 2.57
C LEU A 33 -4.36 3.06 3.16
N LEU A 34 -3.15 3.11 3.72
CA LEU A 34 -2.52 1.96 4.35
C LEU A 34 -3.33 1.43 5.52
N LEU A 35 -3.82 2.33 6.37
CA LEU A 35 -4.67 1.97 7.51
C LEU A 35 -5.96 1.29 7.06
N TYR A 36 -6.57 1.76 5.98
CA TYR A 36 -7.78 1.13 5.41
C TYR A 36 -7.49 -0.23 4.78
N ILE A 37 -6.41 -0.36 4.01
CA ILE A 37 -6.05 -1.62 3.35
C ILE A 37 -5.67 -2.69 4.38
N LEU A 38 -4.91 -2.33 5.41
CA LEU A 38 -4.41 -3.26 6.42
C LEU A 38 -5.42 -3.53 7.54
N GLY A 39 -6.08 -2.48 8.04
CA GLY A 39 -7.04 -2.57 9.16
C GLY A 39 -8.47 -2.85 8.72
N GLY A 40 -8.78 -2.71 7.43
CA GLY A 40 -10.12 -2.84 6.90
C GLY A 40 -11.06 -1.69 7.27
N LYS A 41 -12.28 -1.77 6.75
CA LYS A 41 -13.29 -0.71 6.85
C LYS A 41 -13.68 -0.37 8.29
N LEU A 42 -13.85 -1.39 9.14
CA LEU A 42 -14.33 -1.22 10.51
C LEU A 42 -13.29 -0.52 11.41
N ALA A 43 -12.03 -0.96 11.34
CA ALA A 43 -10.96 -0.33 12.12
C ALA A 43 -10.74 1.12 11.68
N TYR A 44 -10.82 1.38 10.38
CA TYR A 44 -10.71 2.73 9.84
C TYR A 44 -11.80 3.66 10.38
N GLU A 45 -13.09 3.26 10.31
CA GLU A 45 -14.18 4.09 10.85
C GLU A 45 -14.07 4.29 12.35
N LEU A 46 -13.67 3.26 13.09
CA LEU A 46 -13.48 3.37 14.54
C LEU A 46 -12.47 4.47 14.87
N ILE A 47 -11.31 4.46 14.23
CA ILE A 47 -10.26 5.47 14.47
C ILE A 47 -10.76 6.85 14.05
N ARG A 48 -11.42 6.95 12.88
CA ARG A 48 -11.92 8.21 12.34
C ARG A 48 -12.97 8.87 13.25
N ILE A 49 -13.88 8.09 13.84
CA ILE A 49 -14.91 8.61 14.76
C ILE A 49 -14.28 9.10 16.06
N ASN A 50 -13.26 8.38 16.56
CA ASN A 50 -12.56 8.75 17.79
C ASN A 50 -11.57 9.92 17.60
N LEU A 51 -11.11 10.19 16.38
CA LEU A 51 -10.16 11.26 16.05
C LEU A 51 -10.71 12.18 14.94
N PRO A 52 -11.60 13.13 15.28
CA PRO A 52 -12.19 14.03 14.32
C PRO A 52 -11.13 14.92 13.65
N GLY A 53 -11.19 15.03 12.32
CA GLY A 53 -10.24 15.83 11.53
C GLY A 53 -8.91 15.15 11.23
N ALA A 54 -8.64 13.96 11.79
CA ALA A 54 -7.40 13.22 11.56
C ALA A 54 -7.39 12.43 10.26
N LEU A 55 -8.53 11.80 9.92
CA LEU A 55 -8.64 10.92 8.75
C LEU A 55 -9.69 11.42 7.75
N PRO A 56 -9.45 11.24 6.44
CA PRO A 56 -10.44 11.54 5.40
C PRO A 56 -11.76 10.77 5.58
N HIS A 57 -12.82 11.26 4.96
CA HIS A 57 -14.06 10.47 4.84
C HIS A 57 -13.86 9.32 3.85
N MET A 58 -14.62 8.23 4.02
CA MET A 58 -14.67 7.11 3.06
C MET A 58 -14.89 7.52 1.60
N VAL A 59 -15.67 8.56 1.33
CA VAL A 59 -15.90 9.05 -0.04
C VAL A 59 -14.60 9.60 -0.62
N THR A 60 -13.85 10.36 0.17
CA THR A 60 -12.52 10.86 -0.20
C THR A 60 -11.54 9.72 -0.35
N LEU A 61 -11.59 8.72 0.54
CA LEU A 61 -10.72 7.56 0.48
C LEU A 61 -10.97 6.71 -0.78
N ASN A 62 -12.22 6.40 -1.09
CA ASN A 62 -12.60 5.68 -2.30
C ASN A 62 -12.16 6.44 -3.54
N ARG A 63 -12.33 7.78 -3.56
CA ARG A 63 -11.81 8.61 -4.65
C ARG A 63 -10.29 8.53 -4.77
N LEU A 64 -9.55 8.51 -3.65
CA LEU A 64 -8.10 8.34 -3.67
C LEU A 64 -7.68 6.98 -4.22
N ILE A 65 -8.42 5.91 -3.88
CA ILE A 65 -8.20 4.57 -4.41
C ILE A 65 -8.49 4.55 -5.91
N SER A 66 -9.65 5.04 -6.34
CA SER A 66 -10.04 5.09 -7.76
C SER A 66 -9.11 5.98 -8.60
N ASN A 67 -8.58 7.05 -8.03
CA ASN A 67 -7.61 7.93 -8.70
C ASN A 67 -6.19 7.36 -8.69
N SER A 68 -5.90 6.38 -7.85
CA SER A 68 -4.64 5.66 -7.96
C SER A 68 -4.75 4.77 -9.21
N ASN A 69 -3.87 4.96 -10.19
CA ASN A 69 -3.80 4.16 -11.43
C ASN A 69 -3.44 2.68 -11.18
N HIS A 70 -3.70 2.17 -9.98
CA HIS A 70 -3.45 0.82 -9.53
C HIS A 70 -4.81 0.25 -9.17
N ASN A 71 -5.49 -0.31 -10.18
CA ASN A 71 -6.57 -1.26 -9.95
C ASN A 71 -5.94 -2.48 -9.27
N ILE A 72 -6.02 -2.52 -7.95
CA ILE A 72 -5.68 -3.72 -7.18
C ILE A 72 -6.89 -4.63 -7.31
N ASN A 73 -6.84 -5.54 -8.27
CA ASN A 73 -7.79 -6.63 -8.37
C ASN A 73 -7.45 -7.63 -7.27
N GLU A 74 -8.37 -7.82 -6.32
CA GLU A 74 -8.21 -8.79 -5.25
C GLU A 74 -8.07 -10.20 -5.85
N GLY A 75 -6.98 -10.89 -5.50
CA GLY A 75 -6.67 -12.23 -6.03
C GLY A 75 -5.78 -12.25 -7.29
N GLU A 76 -5.44 -11.09 -7.87
CA GLU A 76 -4.52 -11.04 -9.02
C GLU A 76 -3.09 -10.74 -8.56
N PHE A 77 -2.21 -11.74 -8.63
CA PHE A 77 -0.79 -11.55 -8.34
C PHE A 77 -0.09 -10.89 -9.54
N GLN A 78 0.33 -9.63 -9.39
CA GLN A 78 0.99 -8.86 -10.44
C GLN A 78 2.47 -9.22 -10.57
N PHE A 79 2.73 -10.45 -11.02
CA PHE A 79 4.07 -11.01 -11.14
C PHE A 79 5.03 -10.15 -11.96
N ASP A 80 4.56 -9.58 -13.07
CA ASP A 80 5.38 -8.75 -13.96
C ASP A 80 5.89 -7.48 -13.28
N ARG A 81 5.05 -6.85 -12.44
CA ARG A 81 5.45 -5.66 -11.68
C ARG A 81 6.45 -6.01 -10.59
N LEU A 82 6.27 -7.15 -9.93
CA LEU A 82 7.24 -7.65 -8.96
C LEU A 82 8.59 -7.93 -9.65
N LYS A 83 8.59 -8.56 -10.82
CA LYS A 83 9.78 -8.82 -11.62
C LYS A 83 10.50 -7.52 -12.01
N GLN A 84 9.75 -6.52 -12.49
CA GLN A 84 10.30 -5.20 -12.82
C GLN A 84 10.91 -4.52 -11.59
N TYR A 85 10.24 -4.58 -10.45
CA TYR A 85 10.73 -4.03 -9.19
C TYR A 85 12.04 -4.70 -8.75
N LEU A 86 12.10 -6.04 -8.75
CA LEU A 86 13.29 -6.77 -8.34
C LEU A 86 14.48 -6.50 -9.28
N ASN A 87 14.23 -6.45 -10.60
CA ASN A 87 15.24 -6.04 -11.58
C ASN A 87 15.74 -4.61 -11.33
N SER A 88 14.85 -3.68 -11.02
CA SER A 88 15.23 -2.27 -10.77
C SER A 88 16.06 -2.07 -9.50
N ASN A 89 16.00 -3.03 -8.56
CA ASN A 89 16.75 -3.00 -7.31
C ASN A 89 17.95 -3.96 -7.33
N ASP A 90 18.33 -4.48 -8.51
CA ASP A 90 19.46 -5.39 -8.72
C ASP A 90 19.41 -6.64 -7.81
N VAL A 91 18.20 -7.12 -7.53
CA VAL A 91 17.96 -8.31 -6.71
C VAL A 91 17.91 -9.54 -7.62
N GLN A 92 18.74 -10.55 -7.35
CA GLN A 92 18.61 -11.85 -8.03
C GLN A 92 17.37 -12.60 -7.54
N PHE A 93 16.56 -13.08 -8.47
CA PHE A 93 15.42 -13.94 -8.19
C PHE A 93 15.33 -15.06 -9.22
N GLY A 94 14.85 -16.22 -8.76
CA GLY A 94 14.51 -17.36 -9.59
C GLY A 94 13.07 -17.76 -9.34
N PHE A 95 12.41 -18.31 -10.36
CA PHE A 95 11.05 -18.82 -10.23
C PHE A 95 11.08 -20.33 -10.43
N VAL A 96 10.48 -21.07 -9.50
CA VAL A 96 10.32 -22.52 -9.61
C VAL A 96 8.83 -22.78 -9.76
N SER A 97 8.43 -23.26 -10.94
CA SER A 97 7.09 -23.80 -11.15
C SER A 97 7.15 -25.32 -11.04
N SER A 98 6.19 -25.91 -10.34
CA SER A 98 6.04 -27.37 -10.23
C SER A 98 5.39 -28.02 -11.46
N SER A 99 5.07 -27.23 -12.50
CA SER A 99 4.50 -27.76 -13.75
C SER A 99 5.61 -28.31 -14.65
N HIS A 100 5.67 -29.64 -14.75
CA HIS A 100 6.43 -30.44 -15.73
C HIS A 100 7.88 -30.02 -16.03
N ILE A 101 8.80 -30.85 -15.57
CA ILE A 101 10.22 -30.82 -15.88
C ILE A 101 10.43 -30.92 -17.41
N SER A 102 10.86 -29.83 -18.01
CA SER A 102 11.78 -29.85 -19.15
C SER A 102 12.78 -28.72 -18.94
N LEU A 103 13.74 -28.96 -18.04
CA LEU A 103 14.86 -28.06 -17.77
C LEU A 103 15.89 -28.15 -18.91
N PRO A 104 16.38 -27.01 -19.43
CA PRO A 104 17.65 -27.00 -20.14
C PRO A 104 18.79 -27.32 -19.16
N SER A 105 19.78 -28.04 -19.68
CA SER A 105 20.65 -28.98 -18.96
C SER A 105 21.91 -28.46 -18.23
N PRO A 106 22.17 -27.17 -17.89
CA PRO A 106 23.36 -26.86 -17.11
C PRO A 106 23.14 -26.52 -15.61
N PHE A 107 21.92 -26.39 -15.09
CA PHE A 107 21.72 -25.92 -13.70
C PHE A 107 21.59 -27.01 -12.62
N LEU A 108 21.70 -28.29 -12.97
CA LEU A 108 21.47 -29.41 -12.03
C LEU A 108 22.62 -29.69 -11.04
N LEU A 109 23.76 -28.99 -11.12
CA LEU A 109 24.95 -29.35 -10.33
C LEU A 109 25.14 -28.61 -8.99
N SER A 110 24.25 -27.68 -8.60
CA SER A 110 24.38 -26.97 -7.31
C SER A 110 23.43 -27.43 -6.21
N ALA A 111 22.46 -28.30 -6.51
CA ALA A 111 21.45 -28.71 -5.51
C ALA A 111 21.67 -30.12 -4.92
N TYR A 112 22.65 -30.87 -5.43
CA TYR A 112 23.03 -32.18 -4.91
C TYR A 112 24.55 -32.30 -4.83
N GLY A 113 25.14 -31.75 -3.77
CA GLY A 113 26.58 -31.85 -3.52
C GLY A 113 26.94 -31.45 -2.10
N CYS A 114 26.99 -32.46 -1.22
CA CYS A 114 27.56 -32.51 0.14
C CYS A 114 27.09 -31.50 1.19
#